data_AF-A0A967T0J9-F1
#
_entry.id   AF-A0A967T0J9-F1
#
_cell.length_a   1.000
_cell.length_b   1.000
_cell.length_c   1.000
_cell.angle_alpha   90.00
_cell.angle_beta   90.00
_cell.angle_gamma   90.00
#
_symmetry.space_group_name_H-M   'P 1'
#
loop_
_entity.id
_entity.type
_entity.pdbx_description
1 polymer ?
#
loop_
_entity_poly.entity_id
_entity_poly.type
_entity_poly.pdbx_seq_one_letter_code
_entity_poly.pdbx_strand_id
1 'polypeptide(L)'
;NPKTVKRISHKIGTRQSFSEVIRNYTKDGQLYWLKMDVTPIMNEDGDVTQFFSIQEDITEQVETEQQLKRERDRLDEAQKIGKIGDWFFDIETNTVTWSPTMFAIMERNPEKGEP
;
A
#
# COMPACT_ATOMS: atom_id res chain seq x y z
N ASN A 1 13.85 -3.40 15.47
CA ASN A 1 14.21 -4.23 14.30
C ASN A 1 15.58 -3.79 13.75
N PRO A 2 16.65 -4.57 13.94
CA PRO A 2 18.02 -4.17 13.57
C PRO A 2 18.22 -3.84 12.08
N LYS A 3 17.46 -4.48 11.17
CA LYS A 3 17.54 -4.22 9.73
C LYS A 3 17.01 -2.82 9.37
N THR A 4 15.90 -2.41 10.00
CA THR A 4 15.32 -1.09 9.79
C THR A 4 16.26 0.01 10.24
N VAL A 5 16.87 -0.13 11.43
CA VAL A 5 17.82 0.86 11.97
C VAL A 5 19.01 1.04 11.04
N LYS A 6 19.61 -0.05 10.55
CA LYS A 6 20.70 0.02 9.56
C LYS A 6 20.29 0.75 8.27
N ARG A 7 19.08 0.48 7.77
CA ARG A 7 18.57 1.11 6.55
C ARG A 7 18.41 2.62 6.71
N ILE A 8 17.79 3.06 7.81
CA ILE A 8 17.59 4.48 8.10
C ILE A 8 18.95 5.17 8.32
N SER A 9 19.85 4.55 9.09
CA SER A 9 21.20 5.09 9.33
C SER A 9 21.98 5.27 8.03
N HIS A 10 21.88 4.33 7.09
CA HIS A 10 22.52 4.46 5.78
C HIS A 10 21.96 5.65 4.99
N LYS A 11 20.63 5.82 4.95
CA LYS A 11 19.96 6.94 4.26
C LYS A 11 20.28 8.31 4.88
N ILE A 12 20.43 8.37 6.20
CA ILE A 12 20.90 9.59 6.87
C ILE A 12 22.32 9.94 6.40
N GLY A 13 23.17 8.92 6.22
CA GLY A 13 24.54 9.09 5.71
C GLY A 13 24.63 9.60 4.27
N THR A 14 23.59 9.43 3.44
CA THR A 14 23.61 9.92 2.04
C THR A 14 23.39 11.42 1.92
N ARG A 15 23.02 12.12 3.00
CA ARG A 15 22.74 13.57 3.02
C ARG A 15 21.68 13.99 1.99
N GLN A 16 20.72 13.10 1.69
CA GLN A 16 19.61 13.37 0.78
C GLN A 16 18.28 13.19 1.50
N SER A 17 17.24 13.89 1.03
CA SER A 17 15.89 13.67 1.54
C SER A 17 15.40 12.27 1.20
N PHE A 18 14.68 11.65 2.14
CA PHE A 18 14.09 10.33 1.92
C PHE A 18 12.74 10.17 2.62
N SER A 19 11.87 9.36 2.00
CA SER A 19 10.60 8.91 2.57
C SER A 19 10.67 7.43 2.88
N GLU A 20 10.17 7.01 4.03
CA GLU A 20 10.13 5.61 4.46
C GLU A 20 8.87 5.31 5.28
N VAL A 21 8.38 4.07 5.15
CA VAL A 21 7.36 3.50 6.04
C VAL A 21 8.01 2.40 6.87
N ILE A 22 7.90 2.53 8.18
CA ILE A 22 8.50 1.60 9.13
C ILE A 22 7.51 1.18 10.22
N ARG A 23 7.78 0.02 10.80
CA ARG A 23 7.14 -0.41 12.04
C ARG A 23 7.86 0.20 13.22
N ASN A 24 7.13 0.99 14.02
CA ASN A 24 7.63 1.62 15.22
C ASN A 24 6.79 1.20 16.44
N TYR A 25 7.24 1.55 17.64
CA TYR A 25 6.61 1.16 18.89
C TYR A 25 6.46 2.37 19.80
N THR A 26 5.27 2.53 20.39
CA THR A 26 5.04 3.56 21.42
C THR A 26 5.87 3.25 22.66
N LYS A 27 5.95 4.20 23.60
CA LYS A 27 6.62 3.98 24.89
C LYS A 27 6.04 2.77 25.65
N ASP A 28 4.74 2.53 25.48
CA ASP A 28 4.02 1.42 26.11
C ASP A 28 4.10 0.11 25.30
N GLY A 29 4.84 0.12 24.18
CA GLY A 29 5.13 -1.06 23.38
C GLY A 29 4.09 -1.39 22.30
N GLN A 30 3.10 -0.52 22.07
CA GLN A 30 2.13 -0.74 20.98
C GLN A 30 2.79 -0.52 19.63
N LEU A 31 2.60 -1.46 18.72
CA LEU A 31 3.11 -1.39 17.34
C LEU A 31 2.26 -0.41 16.53
N TYR A 32 2.92 0.46 15.78
CA TYR A 32 2.26 1.35 14.82
C TYR A 32 3.10 1.50 13.54
N TRP A 33 2.45 1.81 12.43
CA TRP A 33 3.08 2.11 11.15
C TRP A 33 3.38 3.59 11.07
N LEU A 34 4.67 3.92 11.00
CA LEU A 34 5.15 5.29 10.88
C LEU A 34 5.61 5.54 9.44
N LYS A 35 4.98 6.51 8.79
CA LYS A 35 5.52 7.15 7.59
C LYS A 35 6.36 8.34 8.03
N MET A 36 7.58 8.44 7.50
CA MET A 36 8.50 9.51 7.83
C MET A 36 9.13 10.09 6.57
N ASP A 37 9.13 11.40 6.48
CA ASP A 37 9.84 12.18 5.47
C ASP A 37 10.95 12.95 6.16
N VAL A 38 12.20 12.67 5.80
CA VAL A 38 13.39 13.25 6.44
C VAL A 38 14.16 14.09 5.43
N THR A 39 14.51 15.30 5.81
CA THR A 39 15.29 16.25 5.00
C THR A 39 16.47 16.80 5.80
N PRO A 40 17.71 16.72 5.28
CA PRO A 40 18.85 17.37 5.91
C PRO A 40 18.78 18.88 5.73
N ILE A 41 19.15 19.62 6.78
CA ILE A 41 19.37 21.07 6.75
C ILE A 41 20.87 21.29 6.65
N MET A 42 21.29 21.99 5.60
CA MET A 42 22.69 22.30 5.32
C MET A 42 22.99 23.77 5.62
N ASN A 43 24.22 24.07 6.07
CA ASN A 43 24.72 25.44 6.16
C ASN A 43 25.17 25.97 4.77
N GLU A 44 25.66 27.20 4.74
CA GLU A 44 26.20 27.83 3.52
C GLU A 44 27.40 27.08 2.94
N ASP A 45 28.17 26.37 3.78
CA ASP A 45 29.33 25.57 3.39
C ASP A 45 28.96 24.18 2.83
N GLY A 46 27.68 23.81 2.83
CA GLY A 46 27.18 22.52 2.35
C GLY A 46 27.28 21.36 3.36
N ASP A 47 27.60 21.66 4.62
CA ASP A 47 27.63 20.70 5.72
C ASP A 47 26.24 20.54 6.36
N VAL A 48 25.88 19.29 6.65
CA VAL A 48 24.63 18.96 7.33
C VAL A 48 24.73 19.35 8.79
N THR A 49 23.92 20.31 9.22
CA THR A 49 23.85 20.78 10.60
C THR A 49 22.77 20.06 11.39
N GLN A 50 21.64 19.74 10.74
CA GLN A 50 20.45 19.17 11.37
C GLN A 50 19.68 18.29 10.38
N PHE A 51 18.76 17.48 10.90
CA PHE A 51 17.75 16.78 10.13
C PHE A 51 16.38 17.22 10.60
N PHE A 52 15.52 17.59 9.66
CA PHE A 52 14.10 17.83 9.89
C PHE A 52 13.31 16.61 9.43
N SER A 53 12.34 16.16 10.23
CA SER A 53 11.47 15.05 9.84
C SER A 53 10.01 15.34 10.11
N ILE A 54 9.15 15.02 9.15
CA ILE A 54 7.71 14.92 9.34
C ILE A 54 7.37 13.45 9.56
N GLN A 55 6.55 13.17 10.56
CA GLN A 55 6.18 11.82 10.97
C GLN A 55 4.67 11.72 11.06
N GLU A 56 4.11 10.72 10.37
CA GLU A 56 2.68 10.45 10.31
C GLU A 56 2.45 8.99 10.74
N ASP A 57 1.54 8.81 11.71
CA ASP A 57 1.05 7.48 12.05
C ASP A 57 -0.02 7.07 11.02
N ILE A 58 0.30 6.06 10.22
CA ILE A 58 -0.57 5.54 9.15
C ILE A 58 -1.17 4.18 9.52
N THR A 59 -1.19 3.82 10.81
CA THR A 59 -1.66 2.49 11.26
C THR A 59 -3.10 2.23 10.83
N GLU A 60 -4.00 3.18 11.06
CA GLU A 60 -5.42 3.07 10.69
C GLU A 60 -5.59 2.85 9.18
N GLN A 61 -4.81 3.59 8.37
CA GLN A 61 -4.85 3.43 6.91
C GLN A 61 -4.40 2.02 6.51
N VAL A 62 -3.27 1.56 7.04
CA VAL A 62 -2.72 0.23 6.73
C VAL A 62 -3.68 -0.88 7.18
N GLU A 63 -4.29 -0.75 8.34
CA GLU A 63 -5.26 -1.73 8.86
C GLU A 63 -6.54 -1.77 8.03
N THR A 64 -7.05 -0.61 7.62
CA THR A 64 -8.23 -0.49 6.76
C THR A 64 -7.97 -1.11 5.39
N GLU A 65 -6.83 -0.80 4.76
CA GLU A 65 -6.45 -1.39 3.47
C GLU A 65 -6.31 -2.92 3.57
N GLN A 66 -5.71 -3.42 4.65
CA GLN A 66 -5.59 -4.86 4.88
C GLN A 66 -6.94 -5.52 5.13
N GLN A 67 -7.86 -4.87 5.84
CA GLN A 67 -9.21 -5.37 6.04
C GLN A 67 -9.96 -5.43 4.71
N LEU A 68 -9.94 -4.36 3.92
CA LEU A 68 -10.58 -4.32 2.61
C LEU A 68 -10.05 -5.43 1.70
N LYS A 69 -8.73 -5.63 1.69
CA LYS A 69 -8.11 -6.72 0.93
C LYS A 69 -8.61 -8.09 1.38
N ARG A 70 -8.64 -8.35 2.70
CA ARG A 70 -9.12 -9.63 3.24
C ARG A 70 -10.58 -9.91 2.87
N GLU A 71 -11.45 -8.90 2.94
CA GLU A 71 -12.86 -9.08 2.57
C GLU A 71 -13.02 -9.31 1.07
N ARG A 72 -12.24 -8.62 0.22
CA ARG A 72 -12.21 -8.87 -1.22
C ARG A 72 -11.74 -10.30 -1.54
N ASP A 73 -10.65 -10.75 -0.93
CA ASP A 73 -10.11 -12.10 -1.13
C ASP A 73 -11.15 -13.17 -0.74
N ARG A 74 -11.88 -12.95 0.37
CA ARG A 74 -12.97 -13.83 0.82
C ARG A 74 -14.16 -13.85 -0.16
N LEU A 75 -14.56 -12.69 -0.66
CA LEU A 75 -15.64 -12.58 -1.64
C LEU A 75 -15.27 -13.32 -2.93
N ASP A 76 -14.05 -13.09 -3.44
CA ASP A 76 -13.54 -13.76 -4.64
C ASP A 76 -13.54 -15.30 -4.47
N GLU A 77 -13.13 -15.80 -3.30
CA GLU A 77 -13.16 -17.22 -2.99
C GLU A 77 -14.60 -17.77 -2.94
N ALA A 78 -15.52 -17.06 -2.27
CA ALA A 78 -16.92 -17.46 -2.18
C ALA A 78 -17.60 -17.50 -3.56
N GLN A 79 -17.33 -16.51 -4.41
CA GLN A 79 -17.82 -16.46 -5.79
C GLN A 79 -17.28 -17.62 -6.63
N LYS A 80 -15.99 -17.95 -6.51
CA LYS A 80 -15.39 -19.10 -7.21
C LYS A 80 -16.01 -20.42 -6.78
N ILE A 81 -16.15 -20.66 -5.48
CA ILE A 81 -16.77 -21.88 -4.93
C ILE A 81 -18.24 -22.00 -5.37
N GLY A 82 -18.99 -20.90 -5.26
CA GLY A 82 -20.39 -20.84 -5.65
C GLY A 82 -20.63 -20.81 -7.16
N LYS A 83 -19.57 -20.66 -7.97
CA LYS A 83 -19.66 -20.37 -9.41
C LYS A 83 -20.60 -19.20 -9.69
N ILE A 84 -20.46 -18.13 -8.92
CA ILE A 84 -21.23 -16.90 -9.05
C ILE A 84 -20.37 -15.91 -9.83
N GLY A 85 -20.77 -15.62 -11.06
CA GLY A 85 -20.22 -14.52 -11.83
C GLY A 85 -21.12 -13.30 -11.75
N ASP A 86 -20.53 -12.13 -11.58
CA ASP A 86 -21.17 -10.83 -11.76
C ASP A 86 -20.60 -10.08 -12.98
N TRP A 87 -21.40 -9.13 -13.46
CA TRP A 87 -21.05 -8.17 -14.48
C TRP A 87 -21.63 -6.81 -14.10
N PHE A 88 -20.92 -5.75 -14.46
CA PHE A 88 -21.36 -4.37 -14.25
C PHE A 88 -21.31 -3.63 -15.57
N PHE A 89 -22.36 -2.86 -15.90
CA PHE A 89 -22.41 -2.05 -17.10
C PHE A 89 -22.37 -0.57 -16.73
N ASP A 90 -21.35 0.12 -17.23
CA ASP A 90 -21.16 1.55 -17.09
C ASP A 90 -21.75 2.26 -18.32
N ILE A 91 -22.81 3.04 -18.09
CA ILE A 91 -23.57 3.71 -19.15
C ILE A 91 -22.81 4.91 -19.72
N GLU A 92 -21.99 5.59 -18.91
CA GLU A 92 -21.27 6.80 -19.33
C GLU A 92 -20.14 6.45 -20.30
N THR A 93 -19.43 5.37 -20.02
CA THR A 93 -18.32 4.86 -20.84
C THR A 93 -18.78 3.84 -21.86
N ASN A 94 -20.02 3.36 -21.76
CA ASN A 94 -20.57 2.26 -22.54
C ASN A 94 -19.68 1.00 -22.49
N THR A 95 -19.20 0.67 -21.28
CA THR A 95 -18.32 -0.49 -21.03
C THR A 95 -19.00 -1.49 -20.11
N VAL A 96 -18.68 -2.77 -20.29
CA VAL A 96 -19.07 -3.82 -19.35
C VAL A 96 -17.81 -4.37 -18.68
N THR A 97 -17.87 -4.57 -17.37
CA THR A 97 -16.82 -5.22 -16.58
C THR A 97 -17.33 -6.57 -16.12
N TRP A 98 -16.53 -7.61 -16.34
CA TRP A 98 -16.86 -8.97 -15.88
C TRP A 98 -15.99 -9.36 -14.69
N SER A 99 -16.59 -9.99 -13.70
CA SER A 99 -15.83 -10.66 -12.64
C SER A 99 -14.96 -11.79 -13.21
N PRO A 100 -13.84 -12.14 -12.53
CA PRO A 100 -13.01 -13.28 -12.95
C PRO A 100 -13.82 -14.59 -13.06
N THR A 101 -14.81 -14.79 -12.18
CA THR A 101 -15.68 -15.96 -12.19
C THR A 101 -16.61 -15.96 -13.40
N MET A 102 -17.12 -14.79 -13.85
CA MET A 102 -17.92 -14.68 -15.07
C MET A 102 -17.15 -15.14 -16.31
N PHE A 103 -15.89 -14.72 -16.46
CA PHE A 103 -15.03 -15.22 -17.54
C PHE A 103 -14.88 -16.75 -17.53
N ALA A 104 -14.70 -17.33 -16.34
CA ALA A 104 -14.60 -18.78 -16.19
C ALA A 104 -15.91 -19.51 -16.53
N ILE A 105 -17.07 -18.97 -16.11
CA ILE A 105 -18.39 -19.51 -16.43
C ILE A 105 -18.67 -19.46 -17.95
N MET A 106 -18.29 -18.35 -18.58
CA MET A 106 -18.47 -18.12 -20.01
C MET A 106 -17.38 -18.75 -20.88
N GLU A 107 -16.45 -19.49 -20.26
CA GLU A 107 -15.31 -20.16 -20.92
C GLU A 107 -14.50 -19.21 -21.84
N ARG A 108 -14.40 -17.94 -21.44
CA ARG A 108 -13.76 -16.89 -22.21
C ARG A 108 -12.42 -16.53 -21.60
N ASN A 109 -11.37 -16.44 -22.43
CA ASN A 109 -10.06 -15.96 -22.00
C ASN A 109 -10.16 -14.47 -21.59
N PRO A 110 -9.81 -14.09 -20.35
CA PRO A 110 -9.77 -12.69 -19.91
C PRO A 110 -8.91 -11.77 -20.78
N GLU A 111 -7.87 -12.28 -21.44
CA GLU A 111 -7.02 -11.48 -22.34
C GLU A 111 -7.76 -11.00 -23.60
N LYS A 112 -8.88 -11.64 -23.95
CA LYS A 112 -9.75 -11.17 -25.04
C LYS A 112 -10.66 -10.00 -24.62
N GLY A 113 -10.61 -9.60 -23.34
CA GLY A 113 -11.50 -8.60 -22.75
C GLY A 113 -12.94 -9.07 -22.68
N GLU A 114 -13.79 -8.22 -22.13
CA GLU A 114 -15.23 -8.39 -22.10
C GLU A 114 -15.85 -8.35 -23.53
N PRO A 115 -17.12 -8.76 -23.70
CA PRO A 115 -17.81 -8.71 -24.99
C PRO A 115 -17.99 -7.31 -25.57
#